data_AF-A0AAN8FWP5-F1
#
_entry.id   AF-A0AAN8FWP5-F1
#
_cell.length_a   1.000
_cell.length_b   1.000
_cell.length_c   1.000
_cell.angle_alpha   90.00
_cell.angle_beta   90.00
_cell.angle_gamma   90.00
#
_symmetry.space_group_name_H-M   'P 1'
#
loop_
_entity.id
_entity.type
_entity.pdbx_description
1 polymer ?
#
loop_
_entity_poly.entity_id
_entity_poly.type
_entity_poly.pdbx_seq_one_letter_code
_entity_poly.pdbx_strand_id
1 'polypeptide(L)'
;MKPRSLSLVLATVCVSSTILPVASKDLVFVQAIWRHGDRAPLKLPYPKDPYTESAWQRGWGQLTNIGMQQLNELGRYFRTTYNFFVSNVYIPSEVL
;
A
#
# COMPACT_ATOMS: atom_id res chain seq x y z
N MET A 1 -75.59 -7.91 22.74
CA MET A 1 -74.69 -8.09 21.57
C MET A 1 -73.35 -7.47 21.91
N LYS A 2 -72.26 -8.25 22.04
CA LYS A 2 -70.88 -7.76 22.29
C LYS A 2 -70.06 -8.01 21.02
N PRO A 3 -69.26 -7.05 20.52
CA PRO A 3 -68.41 -7.31 19.37
C PRO A 3 -67.18 -8.12 19.80
N ARG A 4 -66.80 -9.09 18.96
CA ARG A 4 -65.61 -9.92 19.17
C ARG A 4 -64.37 -9.13 18.74
N SER A 5 -63.44 -8.97 19.67
CA SER A 5 -62.09 -8.45 19.42
C SER A 5 -61.36 -9.37 18.43
N LEU A 6 -60.93 -8.82 17.30
CA LEU A 6 -60.12 -9.52 16.30
C LEU A 6 -58.65 -9.16 16.57
N SER A 7 -57.93 -9.98 17.33
CA SER A 7 -56.48 -9.79 17.54
C SER A 7 -55.72 -10.26 16.31
N LEU A 8 -55.15 -9.31 15.57
CA LEU A 8 -54.26 -9.54 14.44
C LEU A 8 -52.89 -10.00 14.98
N VAL A 9 -52.58 -11.29 14.89
CA VAL A 9 -51.25 -11.81 15.22
C VAL A 9 -50.35 -11.61 14.01
N LEU A 10 -49.48 -10.59 14.05
CA LEU A 10 -48.49 -10.34 13.01
C LEU A 10 -47.30 -11.29 13.23
N ALA A 11 -47.20 -12.35 12.43
CA ALA A 11 -46.05 -13.26 12.45
C ALA A 11 -44.85 -12.58 11.77
N THR A 12 -43.91 -12.08 12.56
CA THR A 12 -42.62 -11.57 12.06
C THR A 12 -41.71 -12.73 11.71
N VAL A 13 -41.54 -13.00 10.41
CA VAL A 13 -40.51 -13.94 9.92
C VAL A 13 -39.15 -13.25 10.07
N CYS A 14 -38.40 -13.63 11.11
CA CYS A 14 -36.99 -13.25 11.24
C CYS A 14 -36.17 -14.02 10.19
N VAL A 15 -35.86 -13.36 9.07
CA VAL A 15 -34.81 -13.83 8.18
C VAL A 15 -33.47 -13.54 8.87
N SER A 16 -33.00 -14.49 9.68
CA SER A 16 -31.66 -14.42 10.24
C SER A 16 -30.68 -14.77 9.12
N SER A 17 -30.12 -13.74 8.48
CA SER A 17 -29.02 -13.91 7.55
C SER A 17 -27.85 -14.56 8.29
N THR A 18 -27.63 -15.86 8.11
CA THR A 18 -26.45 -16.54 8.62
C THR A 18 -25.24 -16.08 7.82
N ILE A 19 -24.68 -14.93 8.20
CA ILE A 19 -23.35 -14.52 7.77
C ILE A 19 -22.40 -15.53 8.41
N LEU A 20 -21.91 -16.48 7.61
CA LEU A 20 -20.83 -17.35 8.07
C LEU A 20 -19.64 -16.45 8.43
N PRO A 21 -19.03 -16.61 9.62
CA PRO A 21 -17.85 -15.83 9.96
C PRO A 21 -16.75 -16.22 8.98
N VAL A 22 -16.40 -15.30 8.08
CA VAL A 22 -15.17 -15.46 7.32
C VAL A 22 -14.04 -15.45 8.34
N ALA A 23 -13.22 -16.50 8.35
CA ALA A 23 -12.08 -16.55 9.27
C ALA A 23 -11.20 -15.32 9.00
N SER A 24 -11.00 -14.48 10.01
CA SER A 24 -10.10 -13.33 9.92
C SER A 24 -8.69 -13.84 9.61
N LYS A 25 -8.02 -13.21 8.66
CA LYS A 25 -6.62 -13.48 8.33
C LYS A 25 -5.79 -12.31 8.81
N ASP A 26 -4.79 -12.62 9.64
CA ASP A 26 -3.89 -11.62 10.18
C ASP A 26 -2.62 -11.55 9.33
N LEU A 27 -2.18 -10.32 9.02
CA LEU A 27 -0.89 -10.10 8.39
C LEU A 27 0.19 -10.28 9.46
N VAL A 28 1.15 -11.18 9.23
CA VAL A 28 2.20 -11.52 10.20
C VAL A 28 3.59 -11.04 9.78
N PHE A 29 3.84 -10.89 8.48
CA PHE A 29 5.14 -10.49 7.94
C PHE A 29 5.00 -9.98 6.50
N VAL A 30 5.84 -9.03 6.12
CA VAL A 30 5.93 -8.51 4.74
C VAL A 30 7.39 -8.54 4.30
N GLN A 31 7.65 -9.22 3.19
CA GLN A 31 8.90 -9.08 2.44
C GLN A 31 8.62 -8.25 1.19
N ALA A 32 9.32 -7.13 1.04
CA ALA A 32 9.28 -6.33 -0.18
C ALA A 32 10.67 -6.32 -0.83
N ILE A 33 10.69 -6.40 -2.17
CA ILE A 33 11.90 -6.32 -2.98
C ILE A 33 11.58 -5.32 -4.09
N TRP A 34 12.38 -4.27 -4.21
CA TRP A 34 12.21 -3.25 -5.24
C TRP A 34 13.56 -2.86 -5.84
N ARG A 35 13.50 -2.27 -7.03
CA ARG A 35 14.67 -1.66 -7.67
C ARG A 35 14.85 -0.24 -7.14
N HIS A 36 16.09 0.26 -7.20
CA HIS A 36 16.36 1.69 -7.07
C HIS A 36 15.45 2.53 -7.99
N GLY A 37 15.18 3.79 -7.62
CA GLY A 37 14.51 4.75 -8.50
C GLY A 37 15.37 5.16 -9.71
N ASP A 38 14.83 6.00 -10.58
CA ASP A 38 15.53 6.52 -11.76
C ASP A 38 16.94 7.09 -11.46
N ARG A 39 17.92 6.77 -12.31
CA ARG A 39 19.33 7.12 -12.14
C ARG A 39 19.94 7.61 -13.44
N ALA A 40 20.99 8.40 -13.32
CA ALA A 40 21.91 8.62 -14.43
C ALA A 40 22.54 7.29 -14.92
N PRO A 41 22.94 7.20 -16.20
CA PRO A 41 23.74 6.10 -16.71
C PRO A 41 24.97 5.86 -15.84
N LEU A 42 25.47 4.62 -15.81
CA LEU A 42 26.64 4.28 -15.01
C LEU A 42 27.96 4.84 -15.58
N LYS A 43 27.97 5.16 -16.87
CA LYS A 43 29.09 5.67 -17.65
C LYS A 43 28.56 6.18 -18.99
N LEU A 44 29.45 6.74 -19.83
CA LEU A 44 29.13 7.12 -21.20
C LEU A 44 28.47 5.94 -21.95
N PRO A 45 27.20 6.06 -22.39
CA PRO A 45 26.46 4.93 -22.95
C PRO A 45 27.05 4.40 -24.26
N TYR A 46 27.57 5.30 -25.10
CA TYR A 46 28.25 4.95 -26.34
C TYR A 46 29.33 5.99 -26.69
N PRO A 47 30.36 5.65 -27.50
CA PRO A 47 31.55 6.49 -27.69
C PRO A 47 31.30 7.89 -28.26
N LYS A 48 30.17 8.12 -28.92
CA LYS A 48 29.82 9.39 -29.57
C LYS A 48 28.65 10.11 -28.88
N ASP A 49 28.32 9.73 -27.65
CA ASP A 49 27.24 10.38 -26.92
C ASP A 49 27.65 11.82 -26.58
N PRO A 50 26.91 12.85 -27.04
CA PRO A 50 27.22 14.23 -26.69
C PRO A 50 26.96 14.54 -25.21
N TYR A 51 26.16 13.71 -24.52
CA TYR A 51 25.79 13.91 -23.12
C TYR A 51 26.73 13.14 -22.21
N THR A 52 27.84 13.81 -21.85
CA THR A 52 28.80 13.30 -20.87
C THR A 52 28.31 13.50 -19.43
N GLU A 53 29.16 13.24 -18.44
CA GLU A 53 28.80 13.31 -17.01
C GLU A 53 28.20 14.65 -16.61
N SER A 54 28.69 15.73 -17.21
CA SER A 54 28.24 17.10 -16.94
C SER A 54 26.78 17.36 -17.28
N ALA A 55 26.15 16.52 -18.12
CA ALA A 55 24.72 16.58 -18.41
C ALA A 55 23.85 16.05 -17.25
N TRP A 56 24.46 15.39 -16.26
CA TRP A 56 23.77 14.80 -15.11
C TRP A 56 24.10 15.60 -13.86
N GLN A 57 23.07 16.18 -13.22
CA GLN A 57 23.21 17.11 -12.09
C GLN A 57 24.09 16.59 -10.94
N ARG A 58 24.11 15.27 -10.72
CA ARG A 58 24.87 14.61 -9.67
C ARG A 58 26.00 13.70 -10.20
N GLY A 59 26.23 13.69 -11.51
CA GLY A 59 27.15 12.77 -12.17
C GLY A 59 26.58 11.36 -12.38
N TRP A 60 27.46 10.44 -12.80
CA TRP A 60 27.07 9.10 -13.23
C TRP A 60 26.54 8.21 -12.11
N GLY A 61 25.58 7.36 -12.46
CA GLY A 61 25.02 6.32 -11.58
C GLY A 61 24.20 6.84 -10.39
N GLN A 62 24.12 8.15 -10.20
CA GLN A 62 23.41 8.77 -9.10
C GLN A 62 21.89 8.83 -9.35
N LEU A 63 21.12 8.78 -8.26
CA LEU A 63 19.66 9.00 -8.30
C LEU A 63 19.34 10.39 -8.85
N THR A 64 18.38 10.44 -9.77
CA THR A 64 17.82 11.70 -10.25
C THR A 64 16.77 12.23 -9.26
N ASN A 65 16.30 13.46 -9.44
CA ASN A 65 15.16 13.97 -8.66
C ASN A 65 13.89 13.13 -8.89
N ILE A 66 13.73 12.62 -10.11
CA ILE A 66 12.65 11.69 -10.47
C ILE A 66 12.79 10.40 -9.66
N GLY A 67 13.99 9.84 -9.57
CA GLY A 67 14.23 8.60 -8.82
C GLY A 67 13.98 8.73 -7.32
N MET A 68 14.34 9.88 -6.73
CA MET A 68 14.03 10.16 -5.33
C MET A 68 12.51 10.30 -5.10
N GLN A 69 11.80 10.95 -6.02
CA GLN A 69 10.35 11.07 -5.95
C GLN A 69 9.66 9.70 -6.06
N GLN A 70 10.09 8.86 -7.00
CA GLN A 70 9.56 7.49 -7.16
C GLN A 70 9.71 6.67 -5.87
N LEU A 71 10.86 6.72 -5.21
CA LEU A 71 11.08 6.00 -3.95
C LEU A 71 10.28 6.61 -2.79
N ASN A 72 10.05 7.93 -2.78
CA ASN A 72 9.18 8.56 -1.80
C ASN A 72 7.71 8.12 -1.97
N GLU A 73 7.23 8.06 -3.21
CA GLU A 73 5.89 7.58 -3.55
C GLU A 73 5.71 6.11 -3.18
N LEU A 74 6.71 5.27 -3.44
CA LEU A 74 6.72 3.88 -2.98
C LEU A 74 6.65 3.77 -1.45
N GLY A 75 7.41 4.59 -0.73
CA GLY A 75 7.35 4.66 0.73
C GLY A 75 5.96 5.08 1.25
N ARG A 76 5.31 6.06 0.59
CA ARG A 76 3.93 6.48 0.91
C ARG A 76 2.93 5.37 0.63
N TYR A 77 3.10 4.64 -0.45
CA TYR A 77 2.30 3.46 -0.74
C TYR A 77 2.42 2.44 0.39
N PHE A 78 3.63 2.02 0.77
CA PHE A 78 3.81 1.09 1.89
C PHE A 78 3.23 1.60 3.21
N ARG A 79 3.45 2.89 3.52
CA ARG A 79 2.89 3.48 4.74
C ARG A 79 1.36 3.43 4.74
N THR A 80 0.72 3.62 3.59
CA THR A 80 -0.74 3.58 3.46
C THR A 80 -1.27 2.14 3.50
N THR A 81 -0.62 1.22 2.80
CA THR A 81 -1.00 -0.20 2.72
C THR A 81 -0.83 -0.93 4.05
N TYR A 82 0.21 -0.60 4.81
CA TYR A 82 0.57 -1.28 6.06
C TYR A 82 0.40 -0.40 7.30
N ASN A 83 -0.44 0.64 7.23
CA ASN A 83 -0.62 1.61 8.31
C ASN A 83 -1.04 1.02 9.66
N PHE A 84 -1.77 -0.11 9.64
CA PHE A 84 -2.21 -0.87 10.81
C PHE A 84 -1.28 -2.04 11.18
N PHE A 85 -0.28 -2.32 10.35
CA PHE A 85 0.68 -3.40 10.57
C PHE A 85 2.01 -2.88 11.14
N VAL A 86 2.48 -1.71 10.70
CA VAL A 86 3.67 -1.04 11.26
C VAL A 86 3.29 0.19 12.08
N SER A 87 4.05 0.47 13.14
CA SER A 87 3.80 1.62 14.02
C SER A 87 3.82 2.96 13.27
N ASN A 88 3.16 3.97 13.86
CA ASN A 88 3.09 5.32 13.28
C ASN A 88 4.43 6.07 13.33
N VAL A 89 5.37 5.59 14.15
CA VAL A 89 6.77 6.03 14.24
C VAL A 89 7.67 4.85 13.94
N TYR A 90 8.88 5.13 13.46
CA TYR A 90 9.85 4.08 13.17
C TYR A 90 10.31 3.37 14.44
N ILE A 91 10.15 2.05 14.49
CA ILE A 91 10.65 1.18 15.53
C ILE A 91 11.61 0.16 14.88
N PRO A 92 12.92 0.15 15.24
CA PRO A 92 13.91 -0.70 14.57
C PRO A 92 13.60 -2.21 14.58
N SER A 93 12.86 -2.70 15.58
CA SER A 93 12.49 -4.11 15.64
C SER A 93 11.35 -4.51 14.71
N GLU A 94 10.59 -3.54 14.18
CA GLU A 94 9.48 -3.78 13.24
C GLU A 94 9.93 -3.78 11.78
N VAL A 95 11.07 -3.15 11.48
CA VAL A 95 11.63 -3.00 10.14
C VAL A 95 13.10 -3.41 10.17
N LEU A 96 13.36 -4.60 9.62
CA LEU A 96 14.68 -5.22 9.55
C LEU A 96 15.49 -4.73 8.35
#